data_AF-A0AAX4HTE7-F1
#
_entry.id   AF-A0AAX4HTE7-F1
#
_cell.length_a   1.000
_cell.length_b   1.000
_cell.length_c   1.000
_cell.angle_alpha   90.00
_cell.angle_beta   90.00
_cell.angle_gamma   90.00
#
_symmetry.space_group_name_H-M   'P 1'
#
loop_
_entity.id
_entity.type
_entity.pdbx_description
1 polymer ?
#
loop_
_entity_poly.entity_id
_entity_poly.type
_entity_poly.pdbx_seq_one_letter_code
_entity_poly.pdbx_strand_id
1 'polypeptide(L)'
;MDKRTNINSLHLNYLTPLHKWRVMDVNSLRKECLRAPNYHNFCRVIRKLEKDKILEAYRDPYSRKKFVFLGPSGERLLSLKDNPTAISNETVIHDLRVSEITHRLYDSGLVDDVELEHEINDKRNFRTIYKIIPDAILHLEKNGHMYKIAFELELNRKSNSRITEKMKQYEDSTFYNYAMYLFPTEKMMETYMKEAEKELGSTSMSKFMFFCHPELSSGIHKPSEIKGVLQGKKITLDDVLRRN
;
A
#
# COMPACT_ATOMS: atom_id res chain seq x y z
N MET A 1 -38.18 -3.63 -3.91
CA MET A 1 -38.45 -2.39 -3.15
C MET A 1 -37.13 -1.86 -2.60
N ASP A 2 -36.54 -0.87 -3.27
CA ASP A 2 -35.35 -0.20 -2.76
C ASP A 2 -35.73 0.63 -1.53
N LYS A 3 -35.24 0.22 -0.36
CA LYS A 3 -35.22 1.10 0.82
C LYS A 3 -34.34 2.28 0.45
N ARG A 4 -34.93 3.46 0.24
CA ARG A 4 -34.17 4.72 0.13
C ARG A 4 -33.44 4.94 1.45
N THR A 5 -32.19 4.53 1.51
CA THR A 5 -31.31 4.79 2.65
C THR A 5 -31.06 6.28 2.70
N ASN A 6 -31.68 6.97 3.66
CA ASN A 6 -31.47 8.40 3.87
C ASN A 6 -30.11 8.58 4.58
N ILE A 7 -29.03 8.61 3.78
CA ILE A 7 -27.67 8.72 4.26
C ILE A 7 -27.33 10.20 4.37
N ASN A 8 -26.87 10.63 5.54
CA ASN A 8 -26.40 11.99 5.74
C ASN A 8 -25.17 12.23 4.85
N SER A 9 -25.17 13.29 4.04
CA SER A 9 -24.06 13.67 3.17
C SER A 9 -22.73 13.82 3.93
N LEU A 10 -22.78 14.27 5.18
CA LEU A 10 -21.60 14.34 6.06
C LEU A 10 -20.99 12.95 6.32
N HIS A 11 -21.80 11.90 6.42
CA HIS A 11 -21.28 10.54 6.65
C HIS A 11 -20.58 9.98 5.41
N LEU A 12 -21.00 10.39 4.21
CA LEU A 12 -20.33 10.00 2.96
C LEU A 12 -18.96 10.68 2.84
N ASN A 13 -18.83 11.92 3.32
CA ASN A 13 -17.54 12.60 3.36
C ASN A 13 -16.51 11.86 4.24
N TYR A 14 -16.94 11.09 5.24
CA TYR A 14 -16.01 10.27 6.02
C TYR A 14 -15.40 9.10 5.24
N LEU A 15 -15.91 8.82 4.04
CA LEU A 15 -15.43 7.75 3.19
C LEU A 15 -14.44 8.24 2.14
N THR A 16 -14.28 9.55 1.96
CA THR A 16 -13.38 10.11 0.94
C THR A 16 -11.94 9.61 1.07
N PRO A 17 -11.35 9.40 2.28
CA PRO A 17 -9.98 8.88 2.36
C PRO A 17 -9.84 7.46 1.80
N LEU A 18 -10.92 6.67 1.76
CA LEU A 18 -10.92 5.33 1.18
C LEU A 18 -10.79 5.35 -0.35
N HIS A 19 -11.00 6.48 -1.02
CA HIS A 19 -10.68 6.60 -2.45
C HIS A 19 -9.18 6.51 -2.69
N LYS A 20 -8.38 7.17 -1.84
CA LYS A 20 -6.92 7.14 -1.91
C LYS A 20 -6.38 5.84 -1.33
N TRP A 21 -6.74 5.53 -0.08
CA TRP A 21 -6.09 4.45 0.67
C TRP A 21 -6.75 3.08 0.49
N ARG A 22 -7.90 3.00 -0.18
CA ARG A 22 -8.69 1.77 -0.46
C ARG A 22 -9.24 1.05 0.78
N VAL A 23 -8.41 0.87 1.80
CA VAL A 23 -8.71 0.24 3.10
C VAL A 23 -7.93 0.95 4.21
N MET A 24 -8.60 1.22 5.32
CA MET A 24 -7.97 1.84 6.49
C MET A 24 -8.54 1.28 7.79
N ASP A 25 -7.75 1.32 8.86
CA ASP A 25 -8.32 1.11 10.19
C ASP A 25 -9.23 2.28 10.59
N VAL A 26 -10.25 1.98 11.40
CA VAL A 26 -11.29 2.95 11.77
C VAL A 26 -10.72 4.23 12.40
N ASN A 27 -9.64 4.14 13.18
CA ASN A 27 -9.06 5.32 13.82
C ASN A 27 -8.24 6.15 12.83
N SER A 28 -7.47 5.52 11.94
CA SER A 28 -6.74 6.23 10.90
C SER A 28 -7.69 6.92 9.92
N LEU A 29 -8.75 6.22 9.48
CA LEU A 29 -9.81 6.83 8.65
C LEU A 29 -10.42 8.07 9.32
N ARG A 30 -10.67 8.01 10.63
CA ARG A 30 -11.19 9.15 11.40
C ARG A 30 -10.22 10.33 11.41
N LYS A 31 -8.91 10.08 11.50
CA LYS A 31 -7.89 11.14 11.54
C LYS A 31 -7.76 11.87 10.20
N GLU A 32 -7.95 11.15 9.08
CA GLU A 32 -7.97 11.73 7.73
C GLU A 32 -9.19 12.61 7.47
N CYS A 33 -10.27 12.41 8.22
CA CYS A 33 -11.52 13.14 8.01
C CYS A 33 -11.48 14.54 8.61
N LEU A 34 -11.75 15.55 7.79
CA LEU A 34 -11.94 16.93 8.27
C LEU A 34 -13.14 17.00 9.23
N ARG A 35 -12.92 17.54 10.44
CA ARG A 35 -13.95 17.69 11.50
C ARG A 35 -14.63 16.37 11.91
N ALA A 36 -13.89 15.27 11.93
CA ALA A 36 -14.43 14.00 12.40
C ALA A 36 -14.92 14.09 13.86
N PRO A 37 -16.05 13.44 14.21
CA PRO A 37 -16.49 13.36 15.58
C PRO A 37 -15.48 12.57 16.44
N ASN A 38 -15.70 12.56 17.75
CA ASN A 38 -14.94 11.68 18.64
C ASN A 38 -15.06 10.21 18.20
N TYR A 39 -14.09 9.39 18.61
CA TYR A 39 -13.95 8.01 18.17
C TYR A 39 -15.20 7.16 18.38
N HIS A 40 -15.90 7.32 19.52
CA HIS A 40 -17.10 6.53 19.81
C HIS A 40 -18.25 6.85 18.86
N ASN A 41 -18.48 8.13 18.59
CA ASN A 41 -19.49 8.58 17.63
C ASN A 41 -19.11 8.20 16.20
N PHE A 42 -17.83 8.31 15.83
CA PHE A 42 -17.35 7.85 14.54
C PHE A 42 -17.60 6.36 14.34
N CYS A 43 -17.28 5.53 15.34
CA CYS A 43 -17.58 4.09 15.31
C CYS A 43 -19.08 3.79 15.13
N ARG A 44 -19.98 4.61 15.70
CA ARG A 44 -21.44 4.46 15.48
C ARG A 44 -21.82 4.73 14.03
N VAL A 45 -21.25 5.76 13.42
CA VAL A 45 -21.46 6.07 12.00
C VAL A 45 -20.95 4.93 11.13
N ILE A 46 -19.73 4.45 11.35
CA ILE A 46 -19.13 3.33 10.60
C ILE A 46 -20.00 2.06 10.68
N ARG A 47 -20.47 1.67 11.88
CA ARG A 47 -21.38 0.52 12.03
C ARG A 47 -22.69 0.69 11.25
N LYS A 48 -23.21 1.91 11.18
CA LYS A 48 -24.42 2.20 10.38
C LYS A 48 -24.14 2.01 8.88
N LEU A 49 -23.03 2.56 8.39
CA LEU A 49 -22.62 2.43 6.98
C LEU A 49 -22.36 0.96 6.59
N GLU A 50 -21.81 0.15 7.49
CA GLU A 50 -21.67 -1.30 7.29
C GLU A 50 -23.02 -2.02 7.23
N LYS A 51 -23.93 -1.71 8.17
CA LYS A 51 -25.29 -2.29 8.16
C LYS A 51 -26.03 -1.96 6.86
N ASP A 52 -25.80 -0.76 6.34
CA ASP A 52 -26.37 -0.28 5.08
C ASP A 52 -25.60 -0.82 3.84
N LYS A 53 -24.60 -1.70 4.03
CA LYS A 53 -23.76 -2.31 2.98
C LYS A 53 -22.99 -1.31 2.11
N ILE A 54 -22.73 -0.13 2.65
CA ILE A 54 -21.90 0.91 2.03
C ILE A 54 -20.42 0.60 2.28
N LEU A 55 -20.12 0.12 3.49
CA LEU A 55 -18.81 -0.36 3.87
C LEU A 55 -18.83 -1.85 4.11
N GLU A 56 -17.68 -2.46 3.87
CA GLU A 56 -17.32 -3.77 4.36
C GLU A 56 -16.20 -3.63 5.39
N ALA A 57 -15.99 -4.67 6.19
CA ALA A 57 -15.01 -4.64 7.26
C ALA A 57 -14.26 -5.96 7.39
N TYR A 58 -12.96 -5.83 7.62
CA TYR A 58 -12.09 -6.93 8.00
C TYR A 58 -11.57 -6.70 9.41
N ARG A 59 -11.60 -7.74 10.24
CA ARG A 59 -10.99 -7.70 11.57
C ARG A 59 -9.75 -8.58 11.57
N ASP A 60 -8.60 -7.95 11.74
CA ASP A 60 -7.33 -8.67 11.80
C ASP A 60 -7.36 -9.63 13.01
N PRO A 61 -7.19 -10.96 12.81
CA PRO A 61 -7.23 -11.92 13.89
C PRO A 61 -6.14 -11.69 14.94
N TYR A 62 -4.99 -11.13 14.54
CA TYR A 62 -3.84 -10.91 15.40
C TYR A 62 -3.93 -9.61 16.19
N SER A 63 -3.99 -8.45 15.51
CA SER A 63 -4.05 -7.15 16.21
C SER A 63 -5.43 -6.80 16.74
N ARG A 64 -6.47 -7.53 16.32
CA ARG A 64 -7.90 -7.27 16.62
C ARG A 64 -8.41 -5.93 16.10
N LYS A 65 -7.58 -5.18 15.37
CA LYS A 65 -7.94 -3.92 14.70
C LYS A 65 -8.99 -4.19 13.63
N LYS A 66 -9.88 -3.22 13.46
CA LYS A 66 -10.92 -3.25 12.44
C LYS A 66 -10.53 -2.33 11.31
N PHE A 67 -10.49 -2.90 10.12
CA PHE A 67 -10.26 -2.22 8.86
C PHE A 67 -11.58 -2.14 8.11
N VAL A 68 -11.77 -1.05 7.37
CA VAL A 68 -12.96 -0.79 6.58
C VAL A 68 -12.57 -0.41 5.16
N PHE A 69 -13.39 -0.81 4.20
CA PHE A 69 -13.25 -0.52 2.78
C PHE A 69 -14.63 -0.37 2.15
N LEU A 70 -14.69 0.22 0.95
CA LEU A 70 -15.96 0.41 0.25
C LEU A 70 -16.54 -0.94 -0.18
N GLY A 71 -17.80 -1.19 0.18
CA GLY A 71 -18.57 -2.28 -0.41
C GLY A 71 -19.18 -1.85 -1.75
N PRO A 72 -19.74 -2.77 -2.55
CA PRO A 72 -20.27 -2.47 -3.89
C PRO A 72 -21.30 -1.33 -3.92
N SER A 73 -22.09 -1.16 -2.85
CA SER A 73 -23.06 -0.05 -2.77
C SER A 73 -22.40 1.29 -2.47
N GLY A 74 -21.32 1.31 -1.69
CA GLY A 74 -20.56 2.52 -1.39
C GLY A 74 -19.83 3.05 -2.61
N GLU A 75 -19.25 2.17 -3.43
CA GLU A 75 -18.60 2.55 -4.68
C GLU A 75 -19.56 3.24 -5.66
N ARG A 76 -20.74 2.65 -5.86
CA ARG A 76 -21.79 3.23 -6.70
C ARG A 76 -22.23 4.60 -6.20
N LEU A 77 -22.37 4.74 -4.88
CA LEU A 77 -22.85 5.99 -4.27
C LEU A 77 -21.82 7.12 -4.38
N LEU A 78 -20.53 6.78 -4.31
CA LEU A 78 -19.43 7.72 -4.49
C LEU A 78 -19.06 7.94 -5.97
N SER A 79 -19.91 7.46 -6.89
CA SER A 79 -19.74 7.60 -8.34
C SER A 79 -18.38 7.11 -8.85
N LEU A 80 -17.82 6.10 -8.20
CA LEU A 80 -16.67 5.33 -8.71
C LEU A 80 -17.14 4.41 -9.84
N LYS A 81 -17.71 4.99 -10.91
CA LYS A 81 -18.29 4.23 -12.04
C LYS A 81 -17.21 3.63 -12.96
N ASP A 82 -16.01 4.20 -12.95
CA ASP A 82 -14.92 3.76 -13.81
C ASP A 82 -13.92 2.83 -13.09
N ASN A 83 -13.94 2.78 -11.75
CA ASN A 83 -12.92 2.09 -10.96
C ASN A 83 -13.51 1.36 -9.73
N PRO A 84 -13.73 0.04 -9.79
CA PRO A 84 -14.00 -0.72 -8.58
C PRO A 84 -12.74 -0.71 -7.68
N THR A 85 -12.81 0.01 -6.56
CA THR A 85 -11.92 -0.14 -5.41
C THR A 85 -12.11 -1.49 -4.68
N ALA A 86 -13.10 -2.27 -5.12
CA ALA A 86 -13.55 -3.52 -4.53
C ALA A 86 -12.36 -4.41 -4.26
N ILE A 87 -12.23 -4.77 -2.99
CA ILE A 87 -11.16 -5.62 -2.51
C ILE A 87 -11.68 -7.05 -2.58
N SER A 88 -10.96 -7.92 -3.29
CA SER A 88 -11.31 -9.35 -3.31
C SER A 88 -10.90 -9.98 -1.99
N ASN A 89 -11.68 -10.91 -1.44
CA ASN A 89 -11.35 -11.60 -0.19
C ASN A 89 -9.95 -12.25 -0.21
N GLU A 90 -9.46 -12.62 -1.40
CA GLU A 90 -8.14 -13.22 -1.61
C GLU A 90 -6.99 -12.20 -1.50
N THR A 91 -7.24 -10.94 -1.88
CA THR A 91 -6.24 -9.86 -1.86
C THR A 91 -6.38 -8.93 -0.67
N VAL A 92 -7.48 -9.00 0.12
CA VAL A 92 -7.74 -8.10 1.27
C VAL A 92 -6.52 -7.93 2.16
N ILE A 93 -5.86 -9.02 2.52
CA ILE A 93 -4.73 -8.95 3.45
C ILE A 93 -3.55 -8.21 2.80
N HIS A 94 -3.26 -8.47 1.53
CA HIS A 94 -2.16 -7.82 0.82
C HIS A 94 -2.46 -6.33 0.62
N ASP A 95 -3.63 -5.99 0.07
CA ASP A 95 -4.08 -4.61 -0.16
C ASP A 95 -4.09 -3.80 1.15
N LEU A 96 -4.56 -4.41 2.25
CA LEU A 96 -4.54 -3.82 3.58
C LEU A 96 -3.13 -3.51 4.06
N ARG A 97 -2.20 -4.46 3.89
CA ARG A 97 -0.82 -4.24 4.33
C ARG A 97 -0.12 -3.21 3.48
N VAL A 98 -0.28 -3.22 2.17
CA VAL A 98 0.27 -2.17 1.29
C VAL A 98 -0.23 -0.80 1.77
N SER A 99 -1.55 -0.64 1.91
CA SER A 99 -2.16 0.63 2.31
C SER A 99 -1.73 1.07 3.71
N GLU A 100 -1.68 0.17 4.69
CA GLU A 100 -1.23 0.48 6.04
C GLU A 100 0.24 0.91 6.09
N ILE A 101 1.10 0.24 5.34
CA ILE A 101 2.54 0.52 5.34
C ILE A 101 2.82 1.86 4.68
N THR A 102 2.29 2.06 3.48
CA THR A 102 2.54 3.29 2.72
C THR A 102 1.87 4.50 3.37
N HIS A 103 0.68 4.34 3.97
CA HIS A 103 0.05 5.39 4.78
C HIS A 103 0.92 5.81 5.96
N ARG A 104 1.54 4.86 6.68
CA ARG A 104 2.46 5.18 7.79
C ARG A 104 3.73 5.89 7.31
N LEU A 105 4.29 5.50 6.17
CA LEU A 105 5.45 6.19 5.59
C LEU A 105 5.10 7.64 5.21
N TYR A 106 3.91 7.85 4.66
CA TYR A 106 3.37 9.18 4.36
C TYR A 106 3.10 10.01 5.64
N ASP A 107 2.38 9.46 6.62
CA ASP A 107 2.03 10.15 7.88
C ASP A 107 3.26 10.50 8.73
N SER A 108 4.35 9.72 8.60
CA SER A 108 5.64 10.00 9.26
C SER A 108 6.50 11.05 8.52
N GLY A 109 6.09 11.51 7.34
CA GLY A 109 6.84 12.47 6.52
C GLY A 109 8.07 11.87 5.82
N LEU A 110 8.27 10.55 5.90
CA LEU A 110 9.35 9.85 5.19
C LEU A 110 9.11 9.75 3.69
N VAL A 111 7.88 9.96 3.24
CA VAL A 111 7.45 9.96 1.84
C VAL A 111 6.54 11.17 1.62
N ASP A 112 6.69 11.85 0.48
CA ASP A 112 5.90 13.04 0.12
C ASP A 112 4.51 12.69 -0.41
N ASP A 113 4.41 11.62 -1.20
CA ASP A 113 3.15 11.15 -1.74
C ASP A 113 3.18 9.66 -2.06
N VAL A 114 1.99 9.06 -2.14
CA VAL A 114 1.79 7.63 -2.43
C VAL A 114 0.70 7.51 -3.50
N GLU A 115 1.00 6.74 -4.55
CA GLU A 115 0.00 6.26 -5.52
C GLU A 115 -0.15 4.74 -5.36
N LEU A 116 -1.35 4.25 -5.05
CA LEU A 116 -1.62 2.81 -4.95
C LEU A 116 -1.92 2.17 -6.32
N GLU A 117 -1.82 0.85 -6.43
CA GLU A 117 -2.03 0.10 -7.69
C GLU A 117 -3.31 0.50 -8.44
N HIS A 118 -4.43 0.73 -7.72
CA HIS A 118 -5.71 1.09 -8.34
C HIS A 118 -5.70 2.49 -8.97
N GLU A 119 -4.91 3.42 -8.43
CA GLU A 119 -4.73 4.77 -8.98
C GLU A 119 -3.84 4.74 -10.24
N ILE A 120 -2.89 3.80 -10.27
CA ILE A 120 -1.95 3.63 -11.38
C ILE A 120 -2.62 2.93 -12.57
N ASN A 121 -3.39 1.86 -12.30
CA ASN A 121 -4.10 1.09 -13.33
C ASN A 121 -5.10 1.94 -14.14
N ASP A 122 -5.64 3.01 -13.56
CA ASP A 122 -6.61 3.91 -14.20
C ASP A 122 -5.98 4.81 -15.29
N LYS A 123 -4.65 4.99 -15.25
CA LYS A 123 -3.95 5.73 -16.29
C LYS A 123 -3.93 4.85 -17.54
N ARG A 124 -4.89 5.05 -18.46
CA ARG A 124 -5.22 4.23 -19.67
C ARG A 124 -4.05 3.73 -20.53
N ASN A 125 -2.84 4.26 -20.36
CA ASN A 125 -1.63 3.86 -21.08
C ASN A 125 -0.46 3.45 -20.18
N PHE A 126 -0.61 3.39 -18.86
CA PHE A 126 0.51 3.21 -17.94
C PHE A 126 1.18 1.85 -18.10
N ARG A 127 0.41 0.75 -18.18
CA ARG A 127 0.96 -0.58 -18.46
C ARG A 127 1.65 -0.64 -19.82
N THR A 128 1.10 0.04 -20.82
CA THR A 128 1.65 0.08 -22.18
C THR A 128 2.98 0.84 -22.22
N ILE A 129 3.10 1.94 -21.46
CA ILE A 129 4.28 2.80 -21.46
C ILE A 129 5.38 2.26 -20.54
N TYR A 130 5.02 1.78 -19.35
CA TYR A 130 5.96 1.46 -18.28
C TYR A 130 6.12 -0.03 -17.99
N LYS A 131 5.35 -0.90 -18.67
CA LYS A 131 5.38 -2.39 -18.63
C LYS A 131 5.09 -3.05 -17.27
N ILE A 132 5.31 -2.35 -16.16
CA ILE A 132 5.17 -2.86 -14.81
C ILE A 132 4.44 -1.86 -13.90
N ILE A 133 3.52 -2.41 -13.10
CA ILE A 133 2.79 -1.68 -12.07
C ILE A 133 3.17 -2.26 -10.70
N PRO A 134 3.72 -1.43 -9.80
CA PRO A 134 3.98 -1.82 -8.42
C PRO A 134 2.70 -1.85 -7.60
N ASP A 135 2.79 -2.44 -6.40
CA ASP A 135 1.73 -2.37 -5.41
C ASP A 135 1.47 -0.91 -4.98
N ALA A 136 2.52 -0.09 -4.93
CA ALA A 136 2.44 1.35 -4.78
C ALA A 136 3.66 2.08 -5.39
N ILE A 137 3.52 3.37 -5.67
CA ILE A 137 4.62 4.29 -5.98
C ILE A 137 4.80 5.23 -4.81
N LEU A 138 6.02 5.32 -4.29
CA LEU A 138 6.40 6.29 -3.26
C LEU A 138 7.16 7.43 -3.93
N HIS A 139 6.70 8.65 -3.70
CA HIS A 139 7.37 9.87 -4.13
C HIS A 139 8.15 10.47 -2.97
N LEU A 140 9.44 10.73 -3.20
CA LEU A 140 10.33 11.26 -2.18
C LEU A 140 11.19 12.38 -2.77
N GLU A 141 11.20 13.55 -2.16
CA GLU A 141 12.18 14.59 -2.40
C GLU A 141 13.35 14.46 -1.41
N LYS A 142 14.56 14.29 -1.94
CA LYS A 142 15.80 14.25 -1.15
C LYS A 142 16.88 15.08 -1.82
N ASN A 143 17.47 16.02 -1.09
CA ASN A 143 18.49 16.94 -1.61
C ASN A 143 18.06 17.67 -2.90
N GLY A 144 16.79 18.11 -2.97
CA GLY A 144 16.22 18.79 -4.15
C GLY A 144 15.99 17.89 -5.37
N HIS A 145 16.13 16.58 -5.23
CA HIS A 145 15.87 15.61 -6.29
C HIS A 145 14.62 14.79 -5.96
N MET A 146 13.73 14.67 -6.95
CA MET A 146 12.54 13.83 -6.85
C MET A 146 12.88 12.38 -7.22
N TYR A 147 12.56 11.47 -6.31
CA TYR A 147 12.71 10.03 -6.47
C TYR A 147 11.33 9.37 -6.55
N LYS A 148 11.19 8.45 -7.51
CA LYS A 148 10.07 7.52 -7.63
C LYS A 148 10.53 6.13 -7.28
N ILE A 149 9.98 5.59 -6.21
CA ILE A 149 10.30 4.25 -5.72
C ILE A 149 9.10 3.36 -6.00
N ALA A 150 9.29 2.31 -6.81
CA ALA A 150 8.32 1.24 -6.93
C ALA A 150 8.32 0.40 -5.64
N PHE A 151 7.18 0.28 -4.98
CA PHE A 151 7.03 -0.50 -3.74
C PHE A 151 6.34 -1.83 -4.01
N GLU A 152 6.92 -2.90 -3.47
CA GLU A 152 6.50 -4.29 -3.64
C GLU A 152 6.41 -4.97 -2.27
N LEU A 153 5.22 -5.50 -1.95
CA LEU A 153 5.01 -6.31 -0.75
C LEU A 153 4.92 -7.79 -1.13
N GLU A 154 5.86 -8.58 -0.61
CA GLU A 154 5.95 -10.01 -0.87
C GLU A 154 5.61 -10.81 0.39
N LEU A 155 4.32 -11.08 0.61
CA LEU A 155 3.85 -11.87 1.76
C LEU A 155 4.08 -13.38 1.60
N ASN A 156 4.07 -13.86 0.35
CA ASN A 156 4.22 -15.27 0.01
C ASN A 156 5.25 -15.43 -1.10
N ARG A 157 5.93 -16.57 -1.11
CA ARG A 157 6.94 -16.86 -2.15
C ARG A 157 6.27 -17.04 -3.51
N LYS A 158 6.66 -16.22 -4.49
CA LYS A 158 6.34 -16.41 -5.91
C LYS A 158 7.31 -17.42 -6.56
N SER A 159 6.95 -17.94 -7.73
CA SER A 159 7.88 -18.78 -8.51
C SER A 159 9.13 -17.99 -8.92
N ASN A 160 10.28 -18.65 -9.00
CA ASN A 160 11.52 -17.99 -9.40
C ASN A 160 11.38 -17.27 -10.76
N SER A 161 10.66 -17.87 -11.73
CA SER A 161 10.36 -17.24 -13.02
C SER A 161 9.63 -15.90 -12.89
N ARG A 162 8.66 -15.81 -11.97
CA ARG A 162 7.88 -14.59 -11.76
C ARG A 162 8.67 -13.51 -11.04
N ILE A 163 9.60 -13.90 -10.15
CA ILE A 163 10.52 -12.98 -9.49
C ILE A 163 11.41 -12.31 -10.53
N THR A 164 12.03 -13.12 -11.39
CA THR A 164 13.05 -12.66 -12.32
C THR A 164 12.46 -11.84 -13.45
N GLU A 165 11.29 -12.22 -13.98
CA GLU A 165 10.55 -11.42 -14.96
C GLU A 165 10.21 -10.02 -14.41
N LYS A 166 9.69 -9.95 -13.18
CA LYS A 166 9.29 -8.68 -12.56
C LYS A 166 10.50 -7.77 -12.32
N MET A 167 11.62 -8.33 -11.88
CA MET A 167 12.84 -7.54 -11.68
C MET A 167 13.48 -7.08 -13.00
N LYS A 168 13.48 -7.90 -14.06
CA LYS A 168 13.91 -7.47 -15.41
C LYS A 168 13.08 -6.28 -15.90
N GLN A 169 11.76 -6.31 -15.70
CA GLN A 169 10.89 -5.19 -16.05
C GLN A 169 11.23 -3.91 -15.26
N TYR A 170 11.59 -4.04 -13.97
CA TYR A 170 12.04 -2.88 -13.19
C TYR A 170 13.41 -2.38 -13.63
N GLU A 171 14.34 -3.26 -13.95
CA GLU A 171 15.65 -2.90 -14.48
C GLU A 171 15.51 -2.07 -15.77
N ASP A 172 14.73 -2.57 -16.71
CA ASP A 172 14.46 -1.94 -18.02
C ASP A 172 13.69 -0.61 -17.91
N SER A 173 12.93 -0.40 -16.83
CA SER A 173 12.08 0.79 -16.67
C SER A 173 12.87 1.99 -16.17
N THR A 174 12.99 3.04 -16.99
CA THR A 174 13.60 4.32 -16.57
C THR A 174 12.68 5.20 -15.73
N PHE A 175 11.40 4.82 -15.56
CA PHE A 175 10.42 5.60 -14.81
C PHE A 175 10.64 5.54 -13.30
N TYR A 176 11.13 4.41 -12.79
CA TYR A 176 11.43 4.22 -11.38
C TYR A 176 12.93 4.40 -11.15
N ASN A 177 13.28 5.23 -10.15
CA ASN A 177 14.67 5.36 -9.71
C ASN A 177 15.11 4.09 -8.97
N TYR A 178 14.20 3.50 -8.19
CA TYR A 178 14.46 2.29 -7.43
C TYR A 178 13.22 1.39 -7.35
N ALA A 179 13.45 0.10 -7.11
CA ALA A 179 12.42 -0.86 -6.71
C ALA A 179 12.70 -1.36 -5.29
N MET A 180 11.74 -1.18 -4.40
CA MET A 180 11.79 -1.55 -2.99
C MET A 180 10.88 -2.74 -2.72
N TYR A 181 11.48 -3.85 -2.29
CA TYR A 181 10.77 -5.06 -1.89
C TYR A 181 10.75 -5.19 -0.37
N LEU A 182 9.59 -5.50 0.18
CA LEU A 182 9.38 -5.70 1.61
C LEU A 182 8.84 -7.11 1.89
N PHE A 183 9.51 -7.83 2.80
CA PHE A 183 9.26 -9.25 3.10
C PHE A 183 8.96 -9.50 4.58
N PRO A 184 8.13 -10.50 4.93
CA PRO A 184 7.86 -10.89 6.30
C PRO A 184 9.04 -11.63 6.96
N THR A 185 10.00 -12.16 6.20
CA THR A 185 11.12 -12.93 6.77
C THR A 185 12.42 -12.66 6.02
N GLU A 186 13.54 -12.66 6.74
CA GLU A 186 14.89 -12.55 6.16
C GLU A 186 15.15 -13.68 5.15
N LYS A 187 14.74 -14.92 5.45
CA LYS A 187 14.92 -16.06 4.55
C LYS A 187 14.26 -15.86 3.18
N MET A 188 13.07 -15.28 3.14
CA MET A 188 12.38 -14.98 1.89
C MET A 188 13.11 -13.87 1.11
N MET A 189 13.51 -12.80 1.82
CA MET A 189 14.30 -11.71 1.27
C MET A 189 15.61 -12.21 0.64
N GLU A 190 16.38 -13.01 1.37
CA GLU A 190 17.65 -13.58 0.89
C GLU A 190 17.45 -14.47 -0.34
N THR A 191 16.35 -15.23 -0.38
CA THR A 191 16.03 -16.06 -1.55
C THR A 191 15.76 -15.19 -2.77
N TYR A 192 14.98 -14.11 -2.63
CA TYR A 192 14.74 -13.16 -3.71
C TYR A 192 16.04 -12.51 -4.18
N MET A 193 16.89 -12.06 -3.26
CA MET A 193 18.18 -11.44 -3.60
C MET A 193 19.09 -12.40 -4.39
N LYS A 194 19.17 -13.67 -3.96
CA LYS A 194 19.99 -14.69 -4.65
C LYS A 194 19.49 -14.99 -6.06
N GLU A 195 18.18 -15.14 -6.23
CA GLU A 195 17.59 -15.38 -7.57
C GLU A 195 17.75 -14.15 -8.47
N ALA A 196 17.59 -12.94 -7.92
CA ALA A 196 17.80 -11.69 -8.64
C ALA A 196 19.25 -11.55 -9.13
N GLU A 197 20.21 -11.72 -8.21
CA GLU A 197 21.63 -11.56 -8.53
C GLU A 197 22.11 -12.60 -9.54
N LYS A 198 21.61 -13.84 -9.45
CA LYS A 198 21.91 -14.90 -10.41
C LYS A 198 21.50 -14.53 -11.84
N GLU A 199 20.36 -13.86 -12.00
CA GLU A 199 19.76 -13.60 -13.31
C GLU A 199 20.11 -12.23 -13.91
N LEU A 200 20.31 -11.20 -13.07
CA LEU A 200 20.59 -9.83 -13.52
C LEU A 200 22.07 -9.45 -13.36
N GLY A 201 22.80 -10.15 -12.50
CA GLY A 201 24.17 -9.80 -12.12
C GLY A 201 24.23 -8.66 -11.10
N SER A 202 25.40 -8.51 -10.46
CA SER A 202 25.57 -7.61 -9.31
C SER A 202 25.43 -6.12 -9.65
N THR A 203 25.67 -5.69 -10.90
CA THR A 203 25.54 -4.28 -11.31
C THR A 203 24.08 -3.81 -11.23
N SER A 204 23.15 -4.64 -11.70
CA SER A 204 21.72 -4.35 -11.76
C SER A 204 21.08 -4.32 -10.37
N MET A 205 21.69 -5.02 -9.40
CA MET A 205 21.27 -5.01 -7.99
C MET A 205 21.29 -3.63 -7.35
N SER A 206 22.01 -2.65 -7.92
CA SER A 206 22.07 -1.29 -7.41
C SER A 206 20.74 -0.52 -7.46
N LYS A 207 19.79 -0.97 -8.30
CA LYS A 207 18.44 -0.41 -8.42
C LYS A 207 17.45 -0.97 -7.38
N PHE A 208 17.81 -2.06 -6.72
CA PHE A 208 16.90 -2.79 -5.85
C PHE A 208 17.22 -2.57 -4.37
N MET A 209 16.18 -2.36 -3.59
CA MET A 209 16.21 -2.32 -2.13
C MET A 209 15.42 -3.49 -1.59
N PHE A 210 15.99 -4.21 -0.64
CA PHE A 210 15.36 -5.37 -0.02
C PHE A 210 15.23 -5.14 1.48
N PHE A 211 14.01 -5.17 2.00
CA PHE A 211 13.73 -4.94 3.41
C PHE A 211 12.92 -6.09 3.99
N CYS A 212 13.12 -6.36 5.27
CA CYS A 212 12.32 -7.34 5.99
C CYS A 212 11.84 -6.80 7.33
N HIS A 213 10.63 -7.21 7.71
CA HIS A 213 10.13 -6.96 9.06
C HIS A 213 9.25 -8.14 9.53
N PRO A 214 9.69 -8.90 10.55
CA PRO A 214 8.98 -10.08 11.05
C PRO A 214 7.52 -9.85 11.47
N GLU A 215 7.22 -8.62 11.89
CA GLU A 215 5.92 -8.20 12.42
C GLU A 215 5.06 -7.47 11.37
N LEU A 216 5.35 -7.65 10.07
CA LEU A 216 4.47 -7.19 8.99
C LEU A 216 3.02 -7.65 9.16
N SER A 217 2.81 -8.80 9.79
CA SER A 217 1.50 -9.36 10.11
C SER A 217 0.81 -8.76 11.35
N SER A 218 1.53 -8.10 12.26
CA SER A 218 0.97 -7.41 13.44
C SER A 218 0.91 -5.89 13.27
N GLY A 219 1.59 -5.37 12.25
CA GLY A 219 1.63 -3.96 11.85
C GLY A 219 3.03 -3.37 12.01
N ILE A 220 3.44 -2.48 11.10
CA ILE A 220 4.78 -1.88 11.12
C ILE A 220 4.88 -0.79 12.18
N HIS A 221 5.54 -1.06 13.31
CA HIS A 221 5.53 -0.12 14.42
C HIS A 221 6.48 1.07 14.22
N LYS A 222 7.66 0.88 13.61
CA LYS A 222 8.61 1.96 13.29
C LYS A 222 9.46 1.66 12.06
N PRO A 223 9.58 2.59 11.09
CA PRO A 223 10.46 2.44 9.93
C PRO A 223 11.93 2.14 10.30
N SER A 224 12.41 2.66 11.42
CA SER A 224 13.76 2.39 11.95
C SER A 224 14.02 0.94 12.36
N GLU A 225 12.96 0.16 12.59
CA GLU A 225 13.04 -1.26 12.97
C GLU A 225 13.04 -2.17 11.74
N ILE A 226 12.73 -1.63 10.55
CA ILE A 226 12.76 -2.35 9.28
C ILE A 226 14.20 -2.37 8.76
N LYS A 227 14.81 -3.55 8.76
CA LYS A 227 16.18 -3.76 8.30
C LYS A 227 16.19 -4.30 6.88
N GLY A 228 17.24 -3.96 6.14
CA GLY A 228 17.36 -4.36 4.76
C GLY A 228 18.76 -4.25 4.21
N VAL A 229 18.85 -4.43 2.90
CA VAL A 229 20.06 -4.34 2.10
C VAL A 229 19.81 -3.42 0.91
N LEU A 230 20.72 -2.47 0.72
CA LEU A 230 20.81 -1.63 -0.47
C LEU A 230 22.28 -1.63 -0.92
N GLN A 231 22.54 -1.98 -2.18
CA GLN A 231 23.90 -2.02 -2.75
C GLN A 231 24.89 -2.84 -1.89
N GLY A 232 24.44 -3.99 -1.38
CA GLY A 232 25.24 -4.88 -0.53
C GLY A 232 25.48 -4.37 0.90
N LYS A 233 25.00 -3.17 1.27
CA LYS A 233 25.14 -2.61 2.62
C LYS A 233 23.87 -2.86 3.43
N LYS A 234 24.05 -3.27 4.70
CA LYS A 234 22.96 -3.34 5.68
C LYS A 234 22.51 -1.92 6.03
N ILE A 235 21.22 -1.67 5.97
CA ILE A 235 20.61 -0.36 6.19
C ILE A 235 19.24 -0.50 6.83
N THR A 236 18.70 0.56 7.44
CA THR A 236 17.29 0.61 7.86
C THR A 236 16.44 1.36 6.84
N LEU A 237 15.12 1.13 6.83
CA LEU A 237 14.22 1.86 5.93
C LEU A 237 14.27 3.37 6.22
N ASP A 238 14.36 3.71 7.50
CA ASP A 238 14.46 5.09 7.94
C ASP A 238 15.72 5.77 7.40
N ASP A 239 16.90 5.13 7.46
CA ASP A 239 18.14 5.72 6.92
C ASP A 239 18.07 6.03 5.42
N VAL A 240 17.34 5.19 4.66
CA VAL A 240 17.14 5.40 3.21
C VAL A 240 16.23 6.59 2.96
N LEU A 241 15.07 6.62 3.62
CA LEU A 241 13.99 7.56 3.33
C LEU A 241 14.16 8.91 4.05
N ARG A 242 14.93 8.97 5.13
CA ARG A 242 15.14 10.20 5.90
C ARG A 242 15.73 11.29 5.02
N ARG A 243 15.12 12.47 5.10
CA ARG A 243 15.58 13.71 4.47
C ARG A 243 16.72 14.26 5.34
N ASN A 244 17.91 14.40 4.77
CA ASN A 244 19.01 15.10 5.43
C ASN A 244 18.93 16.59 5.08
#